data_AF-A0A931W4L9-F1
#
_entry.id   AF-A0A931W4L9-F1
#
_cell.length_a   1.000
_cell.length_b   1.000
_cell.length_c   1.000
_cell.angle_alpha   90.00
_cell.angle_beta   90.00
_cell.angle_gamma   90.00
#
_symmetry.space_group_name_H-M   'P 1'
#
loop_
_entity.id
_entity.type
_entity.pdbx_description
1 polymer ?
#
loop_
_entity_poly.entity_id
_entity_poly.type
_entity_poly.pdbx_seq_one_letter_code
_entity_poly.pdbx_strand_id
1 'polypeptide(L)'
;YELRYNARAYEVDGLSFAISHRAGDPDDAPPVHIVGARQELARIRSGEEEPAPERVREATRDAIAHCIYGVDRNPLAVDLCRVALWLEAHTGAKPLTFLDHRICRGDSLVGVFDLKVLKDGIPDKAFEPLEDDDKVAARQLARHNRDERDGQRGLFHGDPQANVAVFTRSARAIDAIADDTPEAIREKRRRFEALHRDPAWLRQKEACDLWTAAFFQPLRPRQPAITSAALADHLAGRPIDG
;
A
#
# COMPACT_ATOMS: atom_id res chain seq x y z
N TYR A 1 -17.42 3.90 -14.14
CA TYR A 1 -17.72 4.91 -13.10
C TYR A 1 -16.42 5.59 -12.73
N GLU A 2 -16.42 6.91 -12.59
CA GLU A 2 -15.22 7.69 -12.20
C GLU A 2 -15.31 8.00 -10.71
N LEU A 3 -14.29 7.62 -9.94
CA LEU A 3 -14.26 7.80 -8.49
C LEU A 3 -13.76 9.21 -8.14
N ARG A 4 -14.42 9.89 -7.21
CA ARG A 4 -14.02 11.21 -6.71
C ARG A 4 -13.76 11.18 -5.23
N TYR A 5 -12.66 11.81 -4.81
CA TYR A 5 -12.29 11.94 -3.41
C TYR A 5 -13.32 12.80 -2.65
N ASN A 6 -13.69 12.37 -1.45
CA ASN A 6 -14.61 13.06 -0.58
C ASN A 6 -13.97 13.34 0.78
N ALA A 7 -14.04 14.59 1.21
CA ALA A 7 -13.33 15.08 2.39
C ALA A 7 -14.15 15.02 3.70
N ARG A 8 -15.44 14.68 3.63
CA ARG A 8 -16.37 14.66 4.78
C ARG A 8 -17.04 13.29 4.92
N ALA A 9 -17.32 12.88 6.16
CA ALA A 9 -18.10 11.68 6.41
C ALA A 9 -19.54 11.83 5.90
N TYR A 10 -20.12 10.74 5.39
CA TYR A 10 -21.53 10.64 5.01
C TYR A 10 -22.35 10.12 6.18
N GLU A 11 -23.56 10.65 6.35
CA GLU A 11 -24.57 10.11 7.26
C GLU A 11 -25.59 9.31 6.44
N VAL A 12 -25.67 8.00 6.65
CA VAL A 12 -26.65 7.12 5.99
C VAL A 12 -27.38 6.34 7.08
N ASP A 13 -28.72 6.43 7.11
CA ASP A 13 -29.58 5.78 8.12
C ASP A 13 -29.16 6.08 9.58
N GLY A 14 -28.69 7.30 9.84
CA GLY A 14 -28.25 7.75 11.17
C GLY A 14 -26.88 7.22 11.60
N LEU A 15 -26.13 6.62 10.69
CA LEU A 15 -24.76 6.18 10.91
C LEU A 15 -23.79 7.07 10.14
N SER A 16 -22.74 7.51 10.83
CA SER A 16 -21.66 8.30 10.26
C SER A 16 -20.59 7.39 9.66
N PHE A 17 -20.19 7.71 8.44
CA PHE A 17 -19.21 6.92 7.74
C PHE A 17 -18.18 7.80 7.01
N ALA A 18 -16.93 7.69 7.42
CA ALA A 18 -15.82 8.34 6.73
C ALA A 18 -15.51 7.59 5.41
N ILE A 19 -16.15 7.97 4.29
CA ILE A 19 -15.64 7.55 2.97
C ILE A 19 -14.75 8.59 2.38
N SER A 20 -13.64 8.11 1.86
CA SER A 20 -12.78 8.83 0.96
C SER A 20 -13.34 8.97 -0.46
N HIS A 21 -14.36 8.23 -0.93
CA HIS A 21 -14.78 8.28 -2.33
C HIS A 21 -16.30 8.12 -2.58
N ARG A 22 -16.82 8.82 -3.58
CA ARG A 22 -18.20 8.68 -4.09
C ARG A 22 -18.23 8.28 -5.55
N ALA A 23 -19.36 7.70 -5.94
CA ALA A 23 -19.57 7.16 -7.26
C ALA A 23 -20.07 8.29 -8.19
N GLY A 24 -19.16 9.17 -8.63
CA GLY A 24 -19.48 10.26 -9.56
C GLY A 24 -19.45 11.67 -8.95
N ASP A 25 -19.65 12.66 -9.82
CA ASP A 25 -19.48 14.08 -9.50
C ASP A 25 -20.58 14.69 -8.59
N PRO A 26 -21.89 14.34 -8.72
CA PRO A 26 -22.95 14.92 -7.90
C PRO A 26 -22.71 14.74 -6.39
N ASP A 27 -23.14 15.70 -5.56
CA ASP A 27 -22.97 15.61 -4.10
C ASP A 27 -23.88 14.54 -3.47
N ASP A 28 -25.00 14.23 -4.12
CA ASP A 28 -25.93 13.13 -3.82
C ASP A 28 -25.52 11.81 -4.48
N ALA A 29 -24.39 11.78 -5.19
CA ALA A 29 -23.88 10.54 -5.76
C ALA A 29 -23.65 9.50 -4.66
N PRO A 30 -24.03 8.23 -4.88
CA PRO A 30 -23.99 7.23 -3.84
C PRO A 30 -22.55 7.11 -3.34
N PRO A 31 -22.35 7.23 -2.02
CA PRO A 31 -21.02 7.18 -1.45
C PRO A 31 -20.56 5.71 -1.54
N VAL A 32 -19.29 5.45 -1.89
CA VAL A 32 -18.79 4.08 -2.08
C VAL A 32 -18.56 3.42 -0.72
N HIS A 33 -19.66 3.11 -0.03
CA HIS A 33 -19.67 2.29 1.17
C HIS A 33 -19.76 0.83 0.79
N ILE A 34 -19.22 -0.02 1.65
CA ILE A 34 -19.42 -1.47 1.53
C ILE A 34 -20.91 -1.85 1.50
N VAL A 35 -21.76 -1.06 2.21
CA VAL A 35 -23.21 -1.22 2.24
C VAL A 35 -23.87 -0.86 0.91
N GLY A 36 -23.51 0.26 0.29
CA GLY A 36 -24.02 0.64 -1.03
C GLY A 36 -23.52 -0.32 -2.11
N ALA A 37 -22.24 -0.69 -2.06
CA ALA A 37 -21.62 -1.62 -3.00
C ALA A 37 -22.27 -3.02 -2.94
N ARG A 38 -22.53 -3.57 -1.75
CA ARG A 38 -23.17 -4.90 -1.61
C ARG A 38 -24.63 -4.90 -2.08
N GLN A 39 -25.39 -3.85 -1.79
CA GLN A 39 -26.81 -3.79 -2.15
C GLN A 39 -26.96 -3.66 -3.67
N GLU A 40 -26.20 -2.74 -4.28
CA GLU A 40 -26.25 -2.54 -5.71
C GLU A 40 -25.74 -3.76 -6.48
N LEU A 41 -24.64 -4.37 -6.01
CA LEU A 41 -24.13 -5.61 -6.61
C LEU A 41 -25.13 -6.76 -6.47
N ALA A 42 -25.83 -6.86 -5.34
CA ALA A 42 -26.88 -7.87 -5.17
C ALA A 42 -28.06 -7.63 -6.12
N ARG A 43 -28.55 -6.39 -6.25
CA ARG A 43 -29.63 -5.99 -7.17
C ARG A 43 -29.29 -6.29 -8.63
N ILE A 44 -28.11 -5.86 -9.07
CA ILE A 44 -27.66 -6.09 -10.45
C ILE A 44 -27.58 -7.59 -10.76
N ARG A 45 -27.13 -8.41 -9.81
CA ARG A 45 -26.99 -9.86 -10.00
C ARG A 45 -28.29 -10.62 -9.90
N SER A 46 -29.21 -10.23 -9.02
CA SER A 46 -30.51 -10.89 -8.88
C SER A 46 -31.54 -10.39 -9.90
N GLY A 47 -31.40 -9.16 -10.38
CA GLY A 47 -32.43 -8.46 -11.14
C GLY A 47 -33.62 -8.01 -10.27
N GLU A 48 -33.50 -8.11 -8.94
CA GLU A 48 -34.54 -7.78 -7.96
C GLU A 48 -34.22 -6.43 -7.31
N GLU A 49 -35.23 -5.58 -7.13
CA GLU A 49 -35.08 -4.29 -6.45
C GLU A 49 -34.78 -4.46 -4.95
N GLU A 50 -35.29 -5.54 -4.36
CA GLU A 50 -35.03 -5.96 -2.98
C GLU A 50 -34.52 -7.41 -2.97
N PRO A 51 -33.19 -7.62 -3.08
CA PRO A 51 -32.61 -8.96 -3.16
C PRO A 51 -32.74 -9.74 -1.85
N ALA A 52 -32.87 -11.06 -1.97
CA ALA A 52 -32.83 -11.95 -0.81
C ALA A 52 -31.56 -11.76 0.05
N PRO A 53 -31.61 -11.93 1.38
CA PRO A 53 -30.46 -11.75 2.28
C PRO A 53 -29.22 -12.56 1.88
N GLU A 54 -29.40 -13.74 1.29
CA GLU A 54 -28.31 -14.58 0.77
C GLU A 54 -27.53 -13.87 -0.34
N ARG A 55 -28.22 -13.20 -1.26
CA ARG A 55 -27.61 -12.47 -2.38
C ARG A 55 -26.86 -11.24 -1.90
N VAL A 56 -27.38 -10.56 -0.88
CA VAL A 56 -26.68 -9.46 -0.22
C VAL A 56 -25.40 -9.97 0.46
N ARG A 57 -25.44 -11.10 1.16
CA ARG A 57 -24.23 -11.70 1.79
C ARG A 57 -23.18 -12.10 0.76
N GLU A 58 -23.58 -12.71 -0.35
CA GLU A 58 -22.66 -13.03 -1.46
C GLU A 58 -22.03 -11.77 -2.06
N ALA A 59 -22.82 -10.72 -2.28
CA ALA A 59 -22.33 -9.44 -2.77
C ALA A 59 -21.38 -8.75 -1.77
N THR A 60 -21.67 -8.81 -0.47
CA THR A 60 -20.78 -8.31 0.59
C THR A 60 -19.43 -9.01 0.54
N ARG A 61 -19.44 -10.33 0.46
CA ARG A 61 -18.22 -11.15 0.37
C ARG A 61 -17.38 -10.74 -0.84
N ASP A 62 -18.00 -10.57 -2.00
CA ASP A 62 -17.29 -10.21 -3.23
C ASP A 62 -16.75 -8.78 -3.17
N ALA A 63 -17.50 -7.84 -2.60
CA ALA A 63 -17.01 -6.48 -2.37
C ALA A 63 -15.78 -6.51 -1.45
N ILE A 64 -15.82 -7.28 -0.36
CA ILE A 64 -14.69 -7.47 0.56
C ILE A 64 -13.51 -8.13 -0.16
N ALA A 65 -13.77 -9.16 -0.95
CA ALA A 65 -12.74 -9.94 -1.64
C ALA A 65 -12.04 -9.15 -2.75
N HIS A 66 -12.70 -8.17 -3.38
CA HIS A 66 -12.18 -7.55 -4.61
C HIS A 66 -12.03 -6.03 -4.57
N CYS A 67 -12.79 -5.34 -3.71
CA CYS A 67 -12.93 -3.89 -3.76
C CYS A 67 -12.39 -3.17 -2.51
N ILE A 68 -12.21 -3.87 -1.38
CA ILE A 68 -11.76 -3.25 -0.13
C ILE A 68 -10.25 -3.38 -0.01
N TYR A 69 -9.58 -2.22 0.06
CA TYR A 69 -8.14 -2.10 0.32
C TYR A 69 -7.95 -1.21 1.55
N GLY A 70 -6.93 -1.51 2.35
CA GLY A 70 -6.65 -0.79 3.58
C GLY A 70 -5.19 -0.84 3.96
N VAL A 71 -4.71 0.24 4.55
CA VAL A 71 -3.38 0.35 5.13
C VAL A 71 -3.51 0.95 6.52
N ASP A 72 -2.83 0.35 7.51
CA ASP A 72 -2.68 0.92 8.85
C ASP A 72 -1.28 0.64 9.39
N ARG A 73 -0.73 1.59 10.15
CA ARG A 73 0.61 1.48 10.75
C ARG A 73 0.62 0.53 11.95
N ASN A 74 -0.47 0.50 12.70
CA ASN A 74 -0.66 -0.34 13.86
C ASN A 74 -0.99 -1.78 13.41
N PRO A 75 -0.10 -2.76 13.65
CA PRO A 75 -0.35 -4.15 13.25
C PRO A 75 -1.64 -4.72 13.86
N LEU A 76 -2.02 -4.29 15.07
CA LEU A 76 -3.26 -4.74 15.69
C LEU A 76 -4.51 -4.25 14.94
N ALA A 77 -4.49 -3.02 14.41
CA ALA A 77 -5.61 -2.48 13.65
C ALA A 77 -5.80 -3.22 12.32
N VAL A 78 -4.69 -3.60 11.66
CA VAL A 78 -4.69 -4.44 10.46
C VAL A 78 -5.36 -5.80 10.75
N ASP A 79 -4.97 -6.46 11.84
CA ASP A 79 -5.52 -7.77 12.18
C ASP A 79 -7.00 -7.68 12.59
N LEU A 80 -7.38 -6.68 13.39
CA LEU A 80 -8.78 -6.43 13.75
C LEU A 80 -9.64 -6.13 12.52
N CYS A 81 -9.12 -5.35 11.57
CA CYS A 81 -9.81 -5.06 10.31
C CYS A 81 -10.08 -6.35 9.52
N ARG A 82 -9.08 -7.23 9.36
CA ARG A 82 -9.24 -8.51 8.68
C ARG A 82 -10.29 -9.39 9.36
N VAL A 83 -10.26 -9.47 10.70
CA VAL A 83 -11.26 -10.23 11.47
C VAL A 83 -12.66 -9.67 11.29
N ALA A 84 -12.83 -8.35 11.37
CA ALA A 84 -14.13 -7.70 11.16
C ALA A 84 -14.68 -7.96 9.75
N LEU A 85 -13.82 -7.86 8.72
CA LEU A 85 -14.20 -8.17 7.34
C LEU A 85 -14.56 -9.65 7.16
N TRP A 86 -13.88 -10.57 7.84
CA TRP A 86 -14.24 -12.00 7.80
C TRP A 86 -15.59 -12.31 8.45
N LEU A 87 -15.92 -11.63 9.55
CA LEU A 87 -17.23 -11.77 10.20
C LEU A 87 -18.35 -11.26 9.28
N GLU A 88 -18.13 -10.12 8.62
CA GLU A 88 -19.10 -9.54 7.68
C GLU A 88 -19.22 -10.33 6.36
N ALA A 89 -18.12 -10.92 5.87
CA ALA A 89 -18.08 -11.73 4.65
C ALA A 89 -18.51 -13.19 4.85
N HIS A 90 -18.99 -13.56 6.03
CA HIS A 90 -19.28 -14.95 6.35
C HIS A 90 -20.46 -15.48 5.55
N THR A 91 -20.17 -16.45 4.67
CA THR A 91 -21.16 -17.20 3.88
C THR A 91 -20.97 -18.68 4.19
N GLY A 92 -21.99 -19.35 4.73
CA GLY A 92 -21.84 -20.64 5.44
C GLY A 92 -21.15 -21.79 4.69
N ALA A 93 -21.11 -21.77 3.35
CA ALA A 93 -20.47 -22.82 2.54
C ALA A 93 -19.06 -22.47 2.02
N LYS A 94 -18.58 -21.23 2.18
CA LYS A 94 -17.31 -20.75 1.61
C LYS A 94 -16.27 -20.48 2.70
N PRO A 95 -14.95 -20.66 2.42
CA PRO A 95 -13.89 -20.36 3.38
C PRO A 95 -13.82 -18.86 3.72
N LEU A 96 -12.93 -18.43 4.60
CA LEU A 96 -12.62 -17.00 4.75
C LEU A 96 -11.77 -16.51 3.56
N THR A 97 -12.05 -15.31 3.06
CA THR A 97 -11.31 -14.70 1.94
C THR A 97 -9.87 -14.42 2.34
N PHE A 98 -8.93 -14.45 1.39
CA PHE A 98 -7.54 -14.11 1.68
C PHE A 98 -7.36 -12.58 1.61
N LEU A 99 -7.02 -11.93 2.73
CA LEU A 99 -7.00 -10.46 2.83
C LEU A 99 -5.59 -9.85 2.96
N ASP A 100 -4.54 -10.66 3.15
CA ASP A 100 -3.18 -10.16 3.47
C ASP A 100 -2.60 -9.24 2.37
N HIS A 101 -3.04 -9.41 1.13
CA HIS A 101 -2.62 -8.62 -0.03
C HIS A 101 -3.44 -7.34 -0.26
N ARG A 102 -4.53 -7.15 0.48
CA ARG A 102 -5.42 -5.98 0.38
C ARG A 102 -5.42 -5.11 1.63
N ILE A 103 -5.34 -5.75 2.81
CA ILE A 103 -5.25 -5.08 4.10
C ILE A 103 -3.82 -5.25 4.59
N CYS A 104 -3.02 -4.20 4.43
CA CYS A 104 -1.58 -4.23 4.63
C CYS A 104 -1.16 -3.38 5.83
N ARG A 105 -0.03 -3.76 6.45
CA ARG A 105 0.65 -2.87 7.39
C ARG A 105 1.47 -1.85 6.61
N GLY A 106 1.30 -0.57 6.90
CA GLY A 106 2.06 0.49 6.23
C GLY A 106 1.70 1.88 6.75
N ASP A 107 2.32 2.90 6.16
CA ASP A 107 1.96 4.30 6.40
C ASP A 107 1.34 4.85 5.10
N SER A 108 0.14 5.41 5.17
CA SER A 108 -0.57 5.93 4.01
C SER A 108 -0.18 7.38 3.68
N LEU A 109 0.55 8.06 4.57
CA LEU A 109 0.93 9.46 4.41
C LEU A 109 2.31 9.62 3.80
N VAL A 110 3.21 8.66 4.03
CA VAL A 110 4.62 8.76 3.62
C VAL A 110 5.08 7.51 2.89
N GLY A 111 5.96 7.69 1.92
CA GLY A 111 6.50 6.61 1.10
C GLY A 111 6.93 7.08 -0.28
N VAL A 112 7.26 6.13 -1.13
CA VAL A 112 7.62 6.36 -2.54
C VAL A 112 6.37 6.21 -3.42
N PHE A 113 5.91 7.32 -3.99
CA PHE A 113 4.76 7.35 -4.90
C PHE A 113 5.14 7.16 -6.38
N ASP A 114 6.33 7.62 -6.77
CA ASP A 114 6.93 7.37 -8.10
C ASP A 114 8.32 6.77 -7.91
N LEU A 115 8.52 5.54 -8.40
CA LEU A 115 9.80 4.83 -8.28
C LEU A 115 10.97 5.54 -8.96
N LYS A 116 10.71 6.52 -9.84
CA LYS A 116 11.78 7.35 -10.44
C LYS A 116 12.62 8.08 -9.40
N VAL A 117 12.04 8.43 -8.25
CA VAL A 117 12.79 9.12 -7.17
C VAL A 117 13.95 8.28 -6.65
N LEU A 118 13.89 6.95 -6.79
CA LEU A 118 14.98 6.06 -6.40
C LEU A 118 16.21 6.23 -7.31
N LYS A 119 16.00 6.61 -8.57
CA LYS A 119 17.07 6.93 -9.52
C LYS A 119 17.65 8.32 -9.27
N ASP A 120 16.80 9.28 -8.90
CA ASP A 120 17.21 10.65 -8.60
C ASP A 120 18.00 10.75 -7.28
N GLY A 121 17.87 9.74 -6.41
CA GLY A 121 18.51 9.68 -5.12
C GLY A 121 17.73 10.40 -4.02
N ILE A 122 18.37 10.58 -2.88
CA ILE A 122 17.75 11.18 -1.70
C ILE A 122 17.80 12.71 -1.85
N PRO A 123 16.65 13.40 -1.78
CA PRO A 123 16.61 14.85 -1.94
C PRO A 123 17.20 15.56 -0.71
N ASP A 124 17.72 16.77 -0.92
CA ASP A 124 18.38 17.52 0.17
C ASP A 124 17.43 17.89 1.31
N LYS A 125 16.13 17.95 1.02
CA LYS A 125 15.07 18.17 2.01
C LYS A 125 15.06 17.12 3.12
N ALA A 126 15.55 15.91 2.84
CA ALA A 126 15.67 14.86 3.85
C ALA A 126 16.72 15.19 4.94
N PHE A 127 17.55 16.21 4.72
CA PHE A 127 18.61 16.65 5.63
C PHE A 127 18.35 18.06 6.19
N GLU A 128 17.13 18.56 6.07
CA GLU A 128 16.72 19.79 6.76
C GLU A 128 16.57 19.50 8.27
N PRO A 129 17.28 20.23 9.15
CA PRO A 129 17.27 19.92 10.58
C PRO A 129 15.92 20.25 11.23
N LEU A 130 15.45 19.33 12.09
CA LEU A 130 14.35 19.56 13.02
C LEU A 130 14.86 20.22 14.32
N GLU A 131 13.96 20.52 15.26
CA GLU A 131 14.29 21.23 16.52
C GLU A 131 15.40 20.54 17.33
N ASP A 132 15.41 19.20 17.36
CA ASP A 132 16.35 18.40 18.14
C ASP A 132 17.63 17.99 17.37
N ASP A 133 17.83 18.48 16.15
CA ASP A 133 18.96 18.11 15.29
C ASP A 133 20.16 19.04 15.43
N ASP A 134 21.35 18.50 15.15
CA ASP A 134 22.58 19.30 15.05
C ASP A 134 22.65 19.97 13.67
N LYS A 135 22.48 21.30 13.65
CA LYS A 135 22.49 22.11 12.42
C LYS A 135 23.81 22.03 11.63
N VAL A 136 24.93 21.79 12.31
CA VAL A 136 26.24 21.66 11.64
C VAL A 136 26.34 20.29 10.98
N ALA A 137 25.96 19.22 11.69
CA ALA A 137 25.92 17.87 11.15
C ALA A 137 24.96 17.77 9.95
N ALA A 138 23.76 18.34 10.08
CA ALA A 138 22.76 18.39 9.00
C ALA A 138 23.32 19.05 7.73
N ARG A 139 23.98 20.21 7.86
CA ARG A 139 24.61 20.91 6.72
C ARG A 139 25.73 20.11 6.07
N GLN A 140 26.57 19.47 6.88
CA GLN A 140 27.67 18.63 6.38
C GLN A 140 27.12 17.43 5.61
N LEU A 141 26.11 16.76 6.17
CA LEU A 141 25.49 15.60 5.56
C LEU A 141 24.71 15.96 4.29
N ALA A 142 23.97 17.07 4.28
CA ALA A 142 23.29 17.57 3.09
C ALA A 142 24.29 17.88 1.95
N ARG A 143 25.45 18.46 2.29
CA ARG A 143 26.54 18.68 1.31
C ARG A 143 27.11 17.36 0.81
N HIS A 144 27.38 16.42 1.71
CA HIS A 144 27.89 15.10 1.35
C HIS A 144 26.94 14.34 0.41
N ASN A 145 25.65 14.26 0.74
CA ASN A 145 24.63 13.64 -0.10
C ASN A 145 24.52 14.30 -1.48
N ARG A 146 24.62 15.63 -1.55
CA ARG A 146 24.61 16.37 -2.82
C ARG A 146 25.82 15.99 -3.69
N ASP A 147 27.01 15.99 -3.10
CA ASP A 147 28.25 15.58 -3.78
C ASP A 147 28.14 14.13 -4.31
N GLU A 148 27.49 13.23 -3.57
CA GLU A 148 27.24 11.85 -4.00
C GLU A 148 26.24 11.74 -5.16
N ARG A 149 25.15 12.51 -5.10
CA ARG A 149 24.09 12.52 -6.12
C ARG A 149 24.55 13.14 -7.43
N ASP A 150 25.34 14.21 -7.36
CA ASP A 150 25.89 14.91 -8.54
C ASP A 150 27.08 14.16 -9.17
N GLY A 151 27.65 13.18 -8.45
CA GLY A 151 28.74 12.34 -8.92
C GLY A 151 28.32 11.25 -9.93
N GLN A 152 29.30 10.58 -10.53
CA GLN A 152 29.05 9.53 -11.53
C GLN A 152 28.55 8.19 -10.97
N ARG A 153 28.30 8.09 -9.64
CA ARG A 153 27.71 6.88 -9.04
C ARG A 153 26.31 6.59 -9.62
N GLY A 154 25.59 7.66 -10.01
CA GLY A 154 24.32 7.69 -10.75
C GLY A 154 24.20 6.78 -11.98
N LEU A 155 25.32 6.47 -12.63
CA LEU A 155 25.35 5.79 -13.94
C LEU A 155 25.23 4.25 -13.85
N PHE A 156 25.38 3.65 -12.67
CA PHE A 156 25.43 2.20 -12.50
C PHE A 156 24.19 1.61 -11.80
N HIS A 157 23.10 2.36 -11.72
CA HIS A 157 21.88 1.90 -11.07
C HIS A 157 21.05 1.06 -12.03
N GLY A 158 20.66 -0.14 -11.59
CA GLY A 158 19.62 -0.90 -12.28
C GLY A 158 18.34 -0.06 -12.36
N ASP A 159 17.58 -0.22 -13.44
CA ASP A 159 16.33 0.52 -13.63
C ASP A 159 15.32 0.15 -12.52
N PRO A 160 14.93 1.08 -11.62
CA PRO A 160 13.96 0.81 -10.56
C PRO A 160 12.58 0.41 -11.10
N GLN A 161 12.30 0.68 -12.37
CA GLN A 161 11.06 0.29 -13.03
C GLN A 161 11.10 -1.11 -13.65
N ALA A 162 12.27 -1.73 -13.77
CA ALA A 162 12.45 -3.00 -14.47
C ALA A 162 11.54 -4.12 -13.94
N ASN A 163 11.31 -4.15 -12.62
CA ASN A 163 10.50 -5.19 -11.98
C ASN A 163 9.02 -4.81 -11.80
N VAL A 164 8.63 -3.56 -12.04
CA VAL A 164 7.25 -3.08 -11.84
C VAL A 164 6.27 -3.93 -12.62
N ALA A 165 6.54 -4.15 -13.91
CA ALA A 165 5.67 -4.95 -14.76
C ALA A 165 5.54 -6.40 -14.27
N VAL A 166 6.62 -6.98 -13.71
CA VAL A 166 6.61 -8.33 -13.13
C VAL A 166 5.74 -8.36 -11.87
N PHE A 167 5.96 -7.44 -10.93
CA PHE A 167 5.20 -7.38 -9.68
C PHE A 167 3.72 -7.08 -9.92
N THR A 168 3.39 -6.18 -10.84
CA THR A 168 2.01 -5.91 -11.24
C THR A 168 1.33 -7.16 -11.82
N ARG A 169 2.03 -7.92 -12.68
CA ARG A 169 1.49 -9.20 -13.20
C ARG A 169 1.27 -10.21 -12.09
N SER A 170 2.23 -10.36 -11.16
CA SER A 170 2.11 -11.27 -10.02
C SER A 170 0.96 -10.90 -9.09
N ALA A 171 0.80 -9.61 -8.77
CA ALA A 171 -0.31 -9.11 -7.95
C ALA A 171 -1.67 -9.38 -8.62
N ARG A 172 -1.81 -9.05 -9.92
CA ARG A 172 -3.03 -9.35 -10.68
C ARG A 172 -3.32 -10.85 -10.74
N ALA A 173 -2.29 -11.69 -10.83
CA ALA A 173 -2.44 -13.13 -10.83
C ALA A 173 -2.87 -13.70 -9.47
N ILE A 174 -2.58 -13.01 -8.35
CA ILE A 174 -3.11 -13.33 -7.03
C ILE A 174 -4.58 -12.89 -6.95
N ASP A 175 -4.90 -11.68 -7.42
CA ASP A 175 -6.26 -11.12 -7.42
C ASP A 175 -7.25 -11.93 -8.24
N ALA A 176 -6.79 -12.51 -9.36
CA ALA A 176 -7.62 -13.30 -10.26
C ALA A 176 -7.99 -14.69 -9.72
N ILE A 177 -7.36 -15.16 -8.63
CA ILE A 177 -7.73 -16.45 -8.02
C ILE A 177 -9.06 -16.26 -7.27
N ALA A 178 -9.97 -17.21 -7.40
CA ALA A 178 -11.23 -17.19 -6.66
C ALA A 178 -11.04 -17.49 -5.16
N ASP A 179 -11.96 -17.04 -4.31
CA ASP A 179 -11.96 -17.30 -2.86
C ASP A 179 -13.04 -18.31 -2.44
N ASP A 180 -13.48 -19.17 -3.35
CA ASP A 180 -14.59 -20.10 -3.13
C ASP A 180 -14.18 -21.42 -2.49
N THR A 181 -12.90 -21.80 -2.59
CA THR A 181 -12.40 -23.09 -2.07
C THR A 181 -11.18 -22.90 -1.16
N PRO A 182 -11.01 -23.75 -0.13
CA PRO A 182 -9.82 -23.74 0.72
C PRO A 182 -8.51 -23.87 -0.07
N GLU A 183 -8.52 -24.65 -1.15
CA GLU A 183 -7.38 -24.85 -2.05
C GLU A 183 -6.99 -23.55 -2.75
N ALA A 184 -7.96 -22.76 -3.21
CA ALA A 184 -7.71 -21.47 -3.84
C ALA A 184 -7.16 -20.44 -2.84
N ILE A 185 -7.65 -20.44 -1.59
CA ILE A 185 -7.10 -19.62 -0.50
C ILE A 185 -5.64 -19.97 -0.20
N ARG A 186 -5.31 -21.27 -0.12
CA ARG A 186 -3.93 -21.73 0.08
C ARG A 186 -3.03 -21.32 -1.09
N GLU A 187 -3.52 -21.40 -2.32
CA GLU A 187 -2.77 -20.99 -3.51
C GLU A 187 -2.51 -19.47 -3.53
N LYS A 188 -3.50 -18.64 -3.18
CA LYS A 188 -3.30 -17.19 -3.01
C LYS A 188 -2.21 -16.89 -1.98
N ARG A 189 -2.31 -17.50 -0.79
CA ARG A 189 -1.32 -17.33 0.28
C ARG A 189 0.07 -17.73 -0.21
N ARG A 190 0.20 -18.91 -0.85
CA ARG A 190 1.47 -19.41 -1.37
C ARG A 190 2.10 -18.44 -2.38
N ARG A 191 1.31 -17.93 -3.34
CA ARG A 191 1.80 -16.97 -4.35
C ARG A 191 2.17 -15.63 -3.73
N PHE A 192 1.37 -15.13 -2.81
CA PHE A 192 1.63 -13.89 -2.10
C PHE A 192 2.94 -13.99 -1.31
N GLU A 193 3.11 -15.05 -0.51
CA GLU A 193 4.33 -15.26 0.25
C GLU A 193 5.56 -15.49 -0.65
N ALA A 194 5.40 -16.20 -1.76
CA ALA A 194 6.49 -16.38 -2.73
C ALA A 194 6.94 -15.05 -3.34
N LEU A 195 6.00 -14.17 -3.70
CA LEU A 195 6.31 -12.82 -4.18
C LEU A 195 7.05 -12.00 -3.12
N HIS A 196 6.63 -12.08 -1.85
CA HIS A 196 7.24 -11.32 -0.75
C HIS A 196 8.59 -11.88 -0.29
N ARG A 197 8.94 -13.11 -0.71
CA ARG A 197 10.27 -13.71 -0.52
C ARG A 197 11.18 -13.52 -1.74
N ASP A 198 10.67 -12.94 -2.83
CA ASP A 198 11.46 -12.69 -4.04
C ASP A 198 12.56 -11.65 -3.74
N PRO A 199 13.84 -11.95 -4.01
CA PRO A 199 14.93 -11.02 -3.73
C PRO A 199 14.81 -9.68 -4.47
N ALA A 200 14.24 -9.65 -5.67
CA ALA A 200 14.02 -8.41 -6.40
C ALA A 200 12.90 -7.58 -5.75
N TRP A 201 11.84 -8.24 -5.25
CA TRP A 201 10.78 -7.56 -4.50
C TRP A 201 11.32 -6.95 -3.20
N LEU A 202 12.09 -7.73 -2.44
CA LEU A 202 12.73 -7.27 -1.19
C LEU A 202 13.65 -6.08 -1.43
N ARG A 203 14.56 -6.16 -2.42
CA ARG A 203 15.45 -5.03 -2.76
C ARG A 203 14.68 -3.77 -3.14
N GLN A 204 13.60 -3.90 -3.91
CA GLN A 204 12.81 -2.72 -4.30
C GLN A 204 12.05 -2.14 -3.09
N LYS A 205 11.49 -2.99 -2.24
CA LYS A 205 10.84 -2.56 -0.99
C LYS A 205 11.84 -1.83 -0.08
N GLU A 206 13.00 -2.43 0.17
CA GLU A 206 14.06 -1.88 1.01
C GLU A 206 14.61 -0.57 0.45
N ALA A 207 14.76 -0.44 -0.88
CA ALA A 207 15.11 0.84 -1.51
C ALA A 207 14.06 1.94 -1.23
N CYS A 208 12.76 1.62 -1.33
CA CYS A 208 11.69 2.55 -0.97
C CYS A 208 11.73 2.91 0.52
N ASP A 209 11.99 1.94 1.39
CA ASP A 209 12.10 2.16 2.84
C ASP A 209 13.29 3.05 3.17
N LEU A 210 14.46 2.82 2.56
CA LEU A 210 15.67 3.64 2.75
C LEU A 210 15.43 5.08 2.29
N TRP A 211 14.86 5.26 1.10
CA TRP A 211 14.53 6.59 0.59
C TRP A 211 13.61 7.34 1.54
N THR A 212 12.59 6.66 2.08
CA THR A 212 11.63 7.26 3.02
C THR A 212 12.26 7.52 4.39
N ALA A 213 13.03 6.56 4.91
CA ALA A 213 13.67 6.63 6.22
C ALA A 213 14.68 7.78 6.31
N ALA A 214 15.31 8.15 5.21
CA ALA A 214 16.23 9.27 5.15
C ALA A 214 15.60 10.61 5.62
N PHE A 215 14.29 10.81 5.44
CA PHE A 215 13.57 12.00 5.92
C PHE A 215 13.32 12.02 7.43
N PHE A 216 13.51 10.89 8.11
CA PHE A 216 13.21 10.71 9.52
C PHE A 216 14.44 10.31 10.34
N GLN A 217 15.61 10.28 9.70
CA GLN A 217 16.85 9.95 10.39
C GLN A 217 17.29 11.12 11.29
N PRO A 218 17.82 10.85 12.50
CA PRO A 218 18.42 11.90 13.32
C PRO A 218 19.66 12.49 12.63
N LEU A 219 19.81 13.81 12.65
CA LEU A 219 20.95 14.50 12.06
C LEU A 219 21.95 14.86 13.16
N ARG A 220 22.79 13.89 13.54
CA ARG A 220 23.76 14.00 14.64
C ARG A 220 25.19 13.73 14.17
N PRO A 221 26.20 14.32 14.85
CA PRO A 221 27.60 14.04 14.51
C PRO A 221 27.96 12.55 14.69
N ARG A 222 28.74 12.01 13.75
CA ARG A 222 29.35 10.66 13.81
C ARG A 222 28.36 9.49 13.86
N GLN A 223 27.12 9.70 13.41
CA GLN A 223 26.14 8.63 13.22
C GLN A 223 26.18 8.13 11.76
N PRO A 224 26.02 6.82 11.49
CA PRO A 224 25.71 6.33 10.16
C PRO A 224 24.47 7.04 9.60
N ALA A 225 24.51 7.39 8.32
CA ALA A 225 23.47 8.17 7.68
C ALA A 225 23.03 7.51 6.38
N ILE A 226 21.73 7.54 6.15
CA ILE A 226 21.13 7.09 4.91
C ILE A 226 21.29 8.21 3.89
N THR A 227 22.20 8.00 2.92
CA THR A 227 22.48 8.93 1.83
C THR A 227 22.14 8.33 0.47
N SER A 228 22.25 9.15 -0.58
CA SER A 228 22.07 8.70 -1.97
C SER A 228 23.04 7.58 -2.33
N ALA A 229 24.27 7.56 -1.80
CA ALA A 229 25.17 6.43 -2.01
C ALA A 229 24.68 5.13 -1.35
N ALA A 230 24.17 5.19 -0.11
CA ALA A 230 23.62 4.01 0.57
C ALA A 230 22.45 3.40 -0.22
N LEU A 231 21.55 4.25 -0.70
CA LEU A 231 20.43 3.84 -1.57
C LEU A 231 20.93 3.22 -2.88
N ALA A 232 21.89 3.87 -3.53
CA ALA A 232 22.51 3.42 -4.77
C ALA A 232 23.22 2.06 -4.63
N ASP A 233 23.98 1.88 -3.55
CA ASP A 233 24.69 0.65 -3.23
C ASP A 233 23.71 -0.50 -3.01
N HIS A 234 22.63 -0.24 -2.26
CA HIS A 234 21.56 -1.20 -2.05
C HIS A 234 20.89 -1.63 -3.37
N LEU A 235 20.53 -0.67 -4.24
CA LEU A 235 19.95 -0.94 -5.56
C LEU A 235 20.90 -1.75 -6.46
N ALA A 236 22.21 -1.56 -6.31
CA ALA A 236 23.23 -2.34 -7.02
C ALA A 236 23.48 -3.73 -6.40
N GLY A 237 22.77 -4.10 -5.33
CA GLY A 237 22.95 -5.36 -4.61
C GLY A 237 24.24 -5.42 -3.78
N ARG A 238 24.87 -4.27 -3.51
CA ARG A 238 25.99 -4.17 -2.58
C ARG A 238 25.43 -4.11 -1.14
N PRO A 239 26.13 -4.69 -0.15
CA PRO A 239 25.77 -4.51 1.24
C PRO A 239 25.82 -3.01 1.61
N ILE A 240 24.86 -2.57 2.41
CA ILE A 240 24.86 -1.22 2.97
C ILE A 240 25.75 -1.27 4.22
N ASP A 241 26.83 -0.50 4.22
CA ASP A 241 27.63 -0.31 5.44
C ASP A 241 26.92 0.70 6.35
N GLY A 242 26.28 0.21 7.42
CA GLY A 242 25.84 0.99 8.59
C GLY A 242 24.38 1.44 8.58
#